data_AF-A0A3S0H9A8-F1
#
_entry.id   AF-A0A3S0H9A8-F1
#
_cell.length_a   1.000
_cell.length_b   1.000
_cell.length_c   1.000
_cell.angle_alpha   90.00
_cell.angle_beta   90.00
_cell.angle_gamma   90.00
#
_symmetry.space_group_name_H-M   'P 1'
#
loop_
_entity.id
_entity.type
_entity.pdbx_description
1 polymer ?
#
loop_
_entity_poly.entity_id
_entity_poly.type
_entity_poly.pdbx_seq_one_letter_code
_entity_poly.pdbx_strand_id
1 'polypeptide(L)'
;MTSAPDTLVPPAAPVHFAAAPKPRKRDRVKEAFFMTQNVVRGNLIHNTGGALHVMRLLSIHRMPAGLLSAEHPWVTGLMPGTEEPVWARNIAFRTPVGTEWARPGYAPESDEAIVGKVGRFLAAMVRKSVPTPEIAHGPQRRMPHAINYLHGAVHYNGLVLLFNTFAEAMHYLADTRFRKELRRLIRTERREVTLVFRERNYDPAEFAYFSAFVMSHLPWFANVNGAGRKVMWGNPSPYPASNIINGAWVADISRLRHGDAASIVRPPLTPGLYFQGDYGVPTRGFHSLERLHAFLINNWVRRRGFRGGLFFVDRRRIEPERYQQYQQTQGADWTGNLPLDNPLRRRWTRRRSAPRP
;
A
#
# COMPACT_ATOMS: atom_id res chain seq x y z
N MET A 1 45.65 -9.84 -25.08
CA MET A 1 44.23 -9.58 -24.79
C MET A 1 44.17 -8.35 -23.88
N THR A 2 43.97 -7.18 -24.48
CA THR A 2 43.88 -5.89 -23.80
C THR A 2 42.50 -5.74 -23.16
N SER A 3 42.46 -5.68 -21.83
CA SER A 3 41.28 -5.32 -21.05
C SER A 3 40.89 -3.88 -21.35
N ALA A 4 39.69 -3.67 -21.88
CA ALA A 4 39.13 -2.34 -22.04
C ALA A 4 38.89 -1.70 -20.66
N PRO A 5 39.14 -0.39 -20.50
CA PRO A 5 38.88 0.31 -19.26
C PRO A 5 37.38 0.40 -19.00
N ASP A 6 36.97 0.06 -17.77
CA ASP A 6 35.64 0.33 -17.22
C ASP A 6 35.35 1.83 -17.31
N THR A 7 34.67 2.24 -18.36
CA THR A 7 34.05 3.56 -18.44
C THR A 7 32.91 3.59 -17.43
N LEU A 8 33.20 4.14 -16.24
CA LEU A 8 32.20 4.53 -15.25
C LEU A 8 31.21 5.47 -15.93
N VAL A 9 30.02 4.95 -16.25
CA VAL A 9 28.89 5.76 -16.69
C VAL A 9 28.60 6.74 -15.55
N PRO A 10 28.68 8.06 -15.79
CA PRO A 10 28.40 9.04 -14.74
C PRO A 10 26.98 8.83 -14.21
N PRO A 11 26.75 9.00 -12.89
CA PRO A 11 25.41 8.87 -12.33
C PRO A 11 24.45 9.81 -13.09
N ALA A 12 23.32 9.25 -13.53
CA ALA A 12 22.27 10.04 -14.17
C ALA A 12 21.91 11.22 -13.26
N ALA A 13 21.82 12.42 -13.85
CA ALA A 13 21.45 13.62 -13.13
C ALA A 13 20.10 13.41 -12.41
N PRO A 14 19.93 13.96 -11.19
CA PRO A 14 18.67 13.84 -10.46
C PRO A 14 17.50 14.29 -11.35
N VAL A 15 16.42 13.52 -11.37
CA VAL A 15 15.21 13.84 -12.12
C VAL A 15 14.54 15.06 -11.47
N HIS A 16 14.98 16.24 -11.91
CA HIS A 16 14.38 17.50 -11.55
C HIS A 16 13.09 17.67 -12.35
N PHE A 17 11.97 17.24 -11.76
CA PHE A 17 10.66 17.59 -12.31
C PHE A 17 10.49 19.11 -12.28
N ALA A 18 10.13 19.69 -13.42
CA ALA A 18 9.82 21.11 -13.51
C ALA A 18 8.78 21.50 -12.44
N ALA A 19 8.93 22.68 -11.85
CA ALA A 19 7.96 23.15 -10.87
C ALA A 19 6.60 23.37 -11.54
N ALA A 20 5.54 22.81 -10.96
CA ALA A 20 4.19 23.05 -11.46
C ALA A 20 3.83 24.54 -11.40
N PRO A 21 3.20 25.11 -12.45
CA PRO A 21 2.75 26.50 -12.42
C PRO A 21 1.74 26.73 -11.29
N LYS A 22 1.75 27.93 -10.69
CA LYS A 22 0.83 28.26 -9.59
C LYS A 22 -0.62 28.19 -10.07
N PRO A 23 -1.49 27.34 -9.48
CA PRO A 23 -2.87 27.21 -9.92
C PRO A 23 -3.67 28.48 -9.59
N ARG A 24 -4.60 28.85 -10.48
CA ARG A 24 -5.53 29.98 -10.28
C ARG A 24 -6.46 29.69 -9.09
N LYS A 25 -7.00 30.74 -8.46
CA LYS A 25 -7.87 30.59 -7.26
C LYS A 25 -9.04 29.64 -7.49
N ARG A 26 -9.69 29.73 -8.66
CA ARG A 26 -10.81 28.86 -9.04
C ARG A 26 -10.41 27.38 -9.11
N ASP A 27 -9.22 27.09 -9.62
CA ASP A 27 -8.71 25.72 -9.77
C ASP A 27 -8.41 25.12 -8.39
N ARG A 28 -7.88 25.92 -7.45
CA ARG A 28 -7.66 25.47 -6.07
C ARG A 28 -8.96 25.10 -5.35
N VAL A 29 -10.03 25.86 -5.56
CA VAL A 29 -11.35 25.55 -4.96
C VAL A 29 -11.91 24.25 -5.55
N LYS A 30 -11.84 24.09 -6.87
CA LYS A 30 -12.27 22.86 -7.53
C LYS A 30 -11.47 21.64 -7.07
N GLU A 31 -10.15 21.79 -6.97
CA GLU A 31 -9.24 20.75 -6.47
C GLU A 31 -9.58 20.38 -5.02
N ALA A 32 -9.74 21.36 -4.13
CA ALA A 32 -10.12 21.10 -2.73
C ALA A 32 -11.48 20.40 -2.60
N PHE A 33 -12.47 20.79 -3.40
CA PHE A 33 -13.77 20.13 -3.45
C PHE A 33 -13.64 18.67 -3.93
N PHE A 34 -12.94 18.45 -5.04
CA PHE A 34 -12.69 17.12 -5.59
C PHE A 34 -11.96 16.20 -4.60
N MET A 35 -10.92 16.72 -3.94
CA MET A 35 -10.17 15.98 -2.91
C MET A 35 -11.08 15.61 -1.74
N THR A 36 -11.87 16.55 -1.23
CA THR A 36 -12.80 16.30 -0.11
C THR A 36 -13.81 15.22 -0.48
N GLN A 37 -14.38 15.29 -1.69
CA GLN A 37 -15.31 14.30 -2.20
C GLN A 37 -14.69 12.90 -2.26
N ASN A 38 -13.45 12.78 -2.75
CA ASN A 38 -12.75 11.50 -2.80
C ASN A 38 -12.40 10.97 -1.40
N VAL A 39 -11.99 11.84 -0.48
CA VAL A 39 -11.76 11.45 0.92
C VAL A 39 -13.03 10.87 1.54
N VAL A 40 -14.19 11.51 1.33
CA VAL A 40 -15.48 10.98 1.80
C VAL A 40 -15.78 9.63 1.13
N ARG A 41 -15.65 9.52 -0.19
CA ARG A 41 -15.93 8.28 -0.91
C ARG A 41 -15.00 7.13 -0.52
N GLY A 42 -13.69 7.35 -0.50
CA GLY A 42 -12.69 6.35 -0.20
C GLY A 42 -12.65 6.00 1.29
N ASN A 43 -12.50 7.01 2.16
CA ASN A 43 -12.21 6.76 3.57
C ASN A 43 -13.44 6.60 4.44
N LEU A 44 -14.54 7.28 4.12
CA LEU A 44 -15.78 7.09 4.88
C LEU A 44 -16.59 5.96 4.28
N ILE A 45 -16.97 6.04 3.01
CA ILE A 45 -17.92 5.08 2.43
C ILE A 45 -17.24 3.75 2.12
N HIS A 46 -16.19 3.76 1.31
CA HIS A 46 -15.56 2.52 0.82
C HIS A 46 -14.86 1.75 1.94
N ASN A 47 -14.04 2.42 2.74
CA ASN A 47 -13.37 1.79 3.89
C ASN A 47 -14.36 1.25 4.92
N THR A 48 -15.45 1.97 5.24
CA THR A 48 -16.47 1.45 6.17
C THR A 48 -17.17 0.24 5.59
N GLY A 49 -17.55 0.27 4.31
CA GLY A 49 -18.13 -0.90 3.64
C GLY A 49 -17.21 -2.11 3.67
N GLY A 50 -15.92 -1.93 3.32
CA GLY A 50 -14.90 -2.98 3.42
C GLY A 50 -14.73 -3.50 4.85
N ALA A 51 -14.70 -2.61 5.84
CA ALA A 51 -14.61 -2.99 7.24
C ALA A 51 -15.83 -3.79 7.73
N LEU A 52 -17.04 -3.43 7.30
CA LEU A 52 -18.26 -4.19 7.60
C LEU A 52 -18.21 -5.59 6.97
N HIS A 53 -17.70 -5.72 5.73
CA HIS A 53 -17.50 -7.02 5.11
C HIS A 53 -16.50 -7.88 5.88
N VAL A 54 -15.36 -7.33 6.29
CA VAL A 54 -14.39 -8.05 7.11
C VAL A 54 -15.02 -8.46 8.45
N MET A 55 -15.71 -7.54 9.14
CA MET A 55 -16.38 -7.85 10.40
C MET A 55 -17.41 -8.98 10.24
N ARG A 56 -18.22 -8.94 9.17
CA ARG A 56 -19.16 -10.02 8.83
C ARG A 56 -18.46 -11.38 8.71
N LEU A 57 -17.29 -11.44 8.07
CA LEU A 57 -16.51 -12.67 7.89
C LEU A 57 -15.81 -13.13 9.19
N LEU A 58 -15.67 -12.26 10.19
CA LEU A 58 -15.09 -12.61 11.48
C LEU A 58 -16.15 -13.03 12.52
N SER A 59 -17.37 -12.49 12.41
CA SER A 59 -18.42 -12.72 13.42
C SER A 59 -19.50 -13.71 12.96
N ILE A 60 -20.15 -13.45 11.82
CA ILE A 60 -21.36 -14.16 11.38
C ILE A 60 -21.02 -15.28 10.39
N HIS A 61 -20.20 -14.97 9.39
CA HIS A 61 -19.89 -15.86 8.26
C HIS A 61 -18.43 -16.29 8.34
N ARG A 62 -18.06 -16.92 9.46
CA ARG A 62 -16.68 -17.31 9.75
C ARG A 62 -16.11 -18.23 8.67
N MET A 63 -14.87 -17.97 8.30
CA MET A 63 -14.11 -18.82 7.37
C MET A 63 -13.22 -19.77 8.18
N PRO A 64 -13.36 -21.09 8.05
CA PRO A 64 -12.51 -22.05 8.76
C PRO A 64 -11.11 -22.18 8.12
N ALA A 65 -10.21 -22.89 8.82
CA ALA A 65 -8.99 -23.41 8.21
C ALA A 65 -9.32 -24.46 7.13
N GLY A 66 -8.35 -24.77 6.27
CA GLY A 66 -8.45 -25.87 5.30
C GLY A 66 -9.35 -25.61 4.10
N LEU A 67 -9.78 -24.37 3.83
CA LEU A 67 -10.55 -24.04 2.62
C LEU A 67 -9.69 -24.12 1.34
N LEU A 68 -8.37 -24.11 1.48
CA LEU A 68 -7.40 -24.25 0.41
C LEU A 68 -6.40 -25.34 0.77
N SER A 69 -5.93 -26.10 -0.22
CA SER A 69 -4.82 -27.04 -0.04
C SER A 69 -3.46 -26.33 -0.01
N ALA A 70 -2.39 -27.04 0.36
CA ALA A 70 -1.04 -26.48 0.44
C ALA A 70 -0.46 -26.11 -0.94
N GLU A 71 -0.95 -26.78 -1.97
CA GLU A 71 -0.55 -26.65 -3.37
C GLU A 71 -1.35 -25.55 -4.09
N HIS A 72 -2.41 -25.04 -3.46
CA HIS A 72 -3.29 -24.07 -4.08
C HIS A 72 -2.51 -22.79 -4.50
N PRO A 73 -2.78 -22.20 -5.68
CA PRO A 73 -2.04 -21.04 -6.18
C PRO A 73 -1.96 -19.85 -5.22
N TRP A 74 -3.03 -19.55 -4.47
CA TRP A 74 -2.99 -18.48 -3.45
C TRP A 74 -2.02 -18.77 -2.28
N VAL A 75 -1.63 -20.03 -2.06
CA VAL A 75 -0.74 -20.49 -0.99
C VAL A 75 0.71 -20.59 -1.46
N THR A 76 0.90 -21.03 -2.70
CA THR A 76 2.23 -21.22 -3.31
C THR A 76 2.73 -19.96 -4.00
N GLY A 77 1.83 -19.18 -4.59
CA GLY A 77 2.15 -18.06 -5.48
C GLY A 77 2.45 -18.48 -6.92
N LEU A 78 2.36 -19.77 -7.22
CA LEU A 78 2.71 -20.35 -8.52
C LEU A 78 1.47 -20.42 -9.41
N MET A 79 1.66 -20.21 -10.71
CA MET A 79 0.56 -20.31 -11.67
C MET A 79 0.19 -21.78 -11.90
N PRO A 80 -1.11 -22.09 -12.13
CA PRO A 80 -1.51 -23.45 -12.50
C PRO A 80 -0.78 -23.94 -13.74
N GLY A 81 -0.23 -25.16 -13.67
CA GLY A 81 0.46 -25.80 -14.80
C GLY A 81 1.87 -25.28 -15.07
N THR A 82 2.40 -24.36 -14.25
CA THR A 82 3.79 -23.90 -14.34
C THR A 82 4.44 -23.86 -12.96
N GLU A 83 5.77 -23.88 -12.91
CA GLU A 83 6.54 -23.62 -11.68
C GLU A 83 6.89 -22.14 -11.51
N GLU A 84 6.24 -21.27 -12.29
CA GLU A 84 6.56 -19.85 -12.30
C GLU A 84 5.65 -19.05 -11.36
N PRO A 85 6.20 -18.07 -10.64
CA PRO A 85 5.41 -17.17 -9.80
C PRO A 85 4.58 -16.19 -10.64
N VAL A 86 3.36 -15.90 -10.19
CA VAL A 86 2.42 -15.01 -10.92
C VAL A 86 2.79 -13.52 -10.87
N TRP A 87 3.46 -13.07 -9.80
CA TRP A 87 3.50 -11.65 -9.44
C TRP A 87 4.18 -10.73 -10.47
N ALA A 88 5.26 -11.19 -11.10
CA ALA A 88 5.94 -10.42 -12.15
C ALA A 88 5.04 -10.21 -13.37
N ARG A 89 4.24 -11.23 -13.70
CA ARG A 89 3.29 -11.17 -14.82
C ARG A 89 2.04 -10.32 -14.51
N ASN A 90 1.87 -9.87 -13.27
CA ASN A 90 0.80 -8.95 -12.86
C ASN A 90 1.26 -7.49 -12.76
N ILE A 91 2.48 -7.16 -13.20
CA ILE A 91 2.94 -5.76 -13.30
C ILE A 91 2.19 -5.09 -14.45
N ALA A 92 1.27 -4.18 -14.11
CA ALA A 92 0.47 -3.42 -15.07
C ALA A 92 1.18 -2.17 -15.58
N PHE A 93 2.06 -1.59 -14.74
CA PHE A 93 2.83 -0.40 -15.06
C PHE A 93 4.13 -0.40 -14.26
N ARG A 94 5.20 0.08 -14.87
CA ARG A 94 6.47 0.33 -14.19
C ARG A 94 7.18 1.52 -14.80
N THR A 95 7.78 2.34 -13.95
CA THR A 95 8.74 3.36 -14.40
C THR A 95 10.10 2.71 -14.69
N PRO A 96 10.94 3.34 -15.53
CA PRO A 96 12.33 2.92 -15.69
C PRO A 96 13.03 2.84 -14.33
N VAL A 97 14.00 1.93 -14.19
CA VAL A 97 14.75 1.80 -12.93
C VAL A 97 15.63 3.04 -12.75
N GLY A 98 15.30 3.84 -11.74
CA GLY A 98 16.14 4.94 -11.27
C GLY A 98 16.97 4.50 -10.07
N THR A 99 18.21 4.97 -9.96
CA THR A 99 19.15 4.64 -8.86
C THR A 99 19.51 5.86 -8.02
N GLU A 100 18.89 7.01 -8.26
CA GLU A 100 19.20 8.27 -7.56
C GLU A 100 18.88 8.24 -6.06
N TRP A 101 17.97 7.38 -5.63
CA TRP A 101 17.68 7.08 -4.22
C TRP A 101 18.62 6.03 -3.62
N ALA A 102 19.36 5.29 -4.45
CA ALA A 102 20.28 4.26 -3.99
C ALA A 102 21.55 4.90 -3.42
N ARG A 103 22.02 4.37 -2.29
CA ARG A 103 23.33 4.75 -1.74
C ARG A 103 24.45 4.23 -2.65
N PRO A 104 25.64 4.85 -2.66
CA PRO A 104 26.81 4.27 -3.33
C PRO A 104 27.02 2.82 -2.87
N GLY A 105 27.14 1.88 -3.83
CA GLY A 105 27.28 0.45 -3.56
C GLY A 105 25.97 -0.31 -3.30
N TYR A 106 24.81 0.35 -3.34
CA TYR A 106 23.51 -0.31 -3.34
C TYR A 106 23.02 -0.54 -4.77
N ALA A 107 22.93 -1.80 -5.19
CA ALA A 107 22.26 -2.18 -6.43
C ALA A 107 20.78 -2.46 -6.14
N PRO A 108 19.83 -1.75 -6.78
CA PRO A 108 18.42 -2.10 -6.68
C PRO A 108 18.18 -3.54 -7.15
N GLU A 109 17.33 -4.25 -6.42
CA GLU A 109 16.87 -5.57 -6.86
C GLU A 109 16.03 -5.44 -8.13
N SER A 110 15.98 -6.50 -8.95
CA SER A 110 15.10 -6.51 -10.12
C SER A 110 13.63 -6.39 -9.71
N ASP A 111 12.81 -5.87 -10.62
CA ASP A 111 11.36 -5.74 -10.42
C ASP A 111 10.74 -7.08 -9.99
N GLU A 112 11.15 -8.17 -10.64
CA GLU A 112 10.70 -9.54 -10.39
C GLU A 112 11.07 -10.01 -8.98
N ALA A 113 12.27 -9.69 -8.51
CA ALA A 113 12.72 -10.01 -7.16
C ALA A 113 11.93 -9.23 -6.10
N ILE A 114 11.71 -7.93 -6.34
CA ILE A 114 10.94 -7.03 -5.46
C ILE A 114 9.50 -7.54 -5.32
N VAL A 115 8.77 -7.67 -6.43
CA VAL A 115 7.37 -8.11 -6.40
C VAL A 115 7.25 -9.55 -5.92
N GLY A 116 8.24 -10.40 -6.21
CA GLY A 116 8.31 -11.76 -5.69
C GLY A 116 8.47 -11.82 -4.17
N LYS A 117 9.29 -10.95 -3.57
CA LYS A 117 9.42 -10.86 -2.11
C LYS A 117 8.12 -10.42 -1.45
N VAL A 118 7.47 -9.38 -1.99
CA VAL A 118 6.17 -8.90 -1.51
C VAL A 118 5.12 -10.01 -1.64
N GLY A 119 5.03 -10.65 -2.81
CA GLY A 119 4.09 -11.74 -3.08
C GLY A 119 4.27 -12.96 -2.18
N ARG A 120 5.50 -13.46 -2.03
CA ARG A 120 5.81 -14.61 -1.14
C ARG A 120 5.48 -14.32 0.32
N PHE A 121 5.74 -13.10 0.79
CA PHE A 121 5.38 -12.69 2.16
C PHE A 121 3.86 -12.82 2.40
N LEU A 122 3.05 -12.52 1.39
CA LEU A 122 1.58 -12.53 1.46
C LEU A 122 1.01 -13.94 1.28
N ALA A 123 1.59 -14.74 0.37
CA ALA A 123 1.29 -16.17 0.25
C ALA A 123 1.57 -16.92 1.57
N ALA A 124 2.64 -16.56 2.29
CA ALA A 124 2.93 -17.11 3.61
C ALA A 124 1.86 -16.76 4.67
N MET A 125 1.10 -15.67 4.50
CA MET A 125 -0.05 -15.38 5.37
C MET A 125 -1.23 -16.29 5.05
N VAL A 126 -1.53 -16.52 3.77
CA VAL A 126 -2.57 -17.48 3.35
C VAL A 126 -2.26 -18.88 3.88
N ARG A 127 -0.99 -19.31 3.78
CA ARG A 127 -0.51 -20.62 4.24
C ARG A 127 -0.84 -20.92 5.70
N LYS A 128 -0.94 -19.91 6.57
CA LYS A 128 -1.31 -20.10 7.98
C LYS A 128 -2.75 -20.56 8.19
N SER A 129 -3.57 -20.55 7.14
CA SER A 129 -4.95 -21.05 7.17
C SER A 129 -5.12 -22.43 6.55
N VAL A 130 -4.06 -23.02 6.00
CA VAL A 130 -4.13 -24.32 5.32
C VAL A 130 -4.09 -25.54 6.27
N PRO A 131 -3.22 -25.58 7.31
CA PRO A 131 -3.03 -26.80 8.10
C PRO A 131 -4.32 -27.29 8.78
N THR A 132 -4.49 -28.61 8.77
CA THR A 132 -5.50 -29.33 9.57
C THR A 132 -4.79 -30.46 10.34
N PRO A 133 -4.95 -30.58 11.68
CA PRO A 133 -5.82 -29.77 12.56
C PRO A 133 -5.40 -28.29 12.67
N GLU A 134 -6.37 -27.41 12.97
CA GLU A 134 -6.18 -25.95 13.01
C GLU A 134 -5.18 -25.53 14.11
N ILE A 135 -4.30 -24.59 13.76
CA ILE A 135 -3.44 -23.93 14.75
C ILE A 135 -4.21 -22.88 15.55
N ALA A 136 -4.09 -22.94 16.88
CA ALA A 136 -4.74 -21.98 17.78
C ALA A 136 -4.36 -20.53 17.44
N HIS A 137 -5.29 -19.60 17.69
CA HIS A 137 -5.01 -18.17 17.51
C HIS A 137 -3.95 -17.73 18.53
N GLY A 138 -2.91 -17.00 18.07
CA GLY A 138 -1.76 -16.69 18.91
C GLY A 138 -0.53 -16.23 18.12
N PRO A 139 0.70 -16.34 18.67
CA PRO A 139 1.92 -15.85 18.03
C PRO A 139 2.19 -16.45 16.64
N GLN A 140 1.80 -17.71 16.43
CA GLN A 140 1.94 -18.45 15.17
C GLN A 140 0.87 -18.05 14.14
N ARG A 141 -0.42 -18.07 14.53
CA ARG A 141 -1.54 -17.53 13.75
C ARG A 141 -2.00 -16.20 14.31
N ARG A 142 -1.34 -15.14 13.86
CA ARG A 142 -1.62 -13.76 14.31
C ARG A 142 -2.94 -13.20 13.76
N MET A 143 -3.32 -13.59 12.55
CA MET A 143 -4.49 -13.06 11.87
C MET A 143 -5.58 -14.14 11.74
N PRO A 144 -6.87 -13.78 11.87
CA PRO A 144 -7.98 -14.67 11.56
C PRO A 144 -7.91 -15.21 10.12
N HIS A 145 -8.47 -16.40 9.89
CA HIS A 145 -8.45 -17.05 8.58
C HIS A 145 -9.03 -16.19 7.46
N ALA A 146 -10.14 -15.48 7.71
CA ALA A 146 -10.73 -14.57 6.74
C ALA A 146 -9.74 -13.50 6.26
N ILE A 147 -8.91 -12.97 7.16
CA ILE A 147 -7.91 -11.96 6.78
C ILE A 147 -6.72 -12.61 6.07
N ASN A 148 -6.30 -13.80 6.50
CA ASN A 148 -5.28 -14.57 5.78
C ASN A 148 -5.70 -14.85 4.33
N TYR A 149 -6.91 -15.32 4.09
CA TYR A 149 -7.41 -15.62 2.74
C TYR A 149 -7.57 -14.36 1.89
N LEU A 150 -7.95 -13.21 2.50
CA LEU A 150 -8.02 -11.92 1.81
C LEU A 150 -6.69 -11.57 1.14
N HIS A 151 -5.54 -11.93 1.72
CA HIS A 151 -4.25 -11.71 1.07
C HIS A 151 -4.09 -12.49 -0.25
N GLY A 152 -4.72 -13.65 -0.42
CA GLY A 152 -4.74 -14.37 -1.70
C GLY A 152 -5.46 -13.56 -2.78
N ALA A 153 -6.69 -13.13 -2.50
CA ALA A 153 -7.47 -12.29 -3.41
C ALA A 153 -6.78 -10.95 -3.74
N VAL A 154 -6.14 -10.31 -2.75
CA VAL A 154 -5.52 -9.00 -2.93
C VAL A 154 -4.16 -9.09 -3.63
N HIS A 155 -3.40 -10.18 -3.47
CA HIS A 155 -1.99 -10.21 -3.89
C HIS A 155 -1.59 -11.32 -4.85
N TYR A 156 -2.27 -12.48 -4.85
CA TYR A 156 -2.10 -13.43 -5.95
C TYR A 156 -2.81 -12.88 -7.20
N ASN A 157 -4.08 -12.49 -7.05
CA ASN A 157 -4.84 -11.91 -8.16
C ASN A 157 -4.50 -10.42 -8.39
N GLY A 158 -3.88 -9.76 -7.41
CA GLY A 158 -3.62 -8.32 -7.43
C GLY A 158 -2.70 -7.88 -8.56
N LEU A 159 -2.90 -6.64 -8.99
CA LEU A 159 -2.10 -5.97 -10.02
C LEU A 159 -1.10 -5.03 -9.37
N VAL A 160 0.09 -4.93 -9.95
CA VAL A 160 1.19 -4.11 -9.40
C VAL A 160 1.46 -2.92 -10.30
N LEU A 161 1.61 -1.74 -9.69
CA LEU A 161 2.27 -0.60 -10.32
C LEU A 161 3.56 -0.32 -9.57
N LEU A 162 4.68 -0.27 -10.29
CA LEU A 162 6.00 -0.18 -9.69
C LEU A 162 6.66 1.18 -9.97
N PHE A 163 7.11 1.83 -8.90
CA PHE A 163 7.76 3.14 -8.94
C PHE A 163 9.08 3.11 -8.19
N ASN A 164 9.97 4.04 -8.50
CA ASN A 164 11.20 4.25 -7.75
C ASN A 164 10.89 4.86 -6.37
N THR A 165 10.20 6.00 -6.36
CA THR A 165 9.96 6.83 -5.17
C THR A 165 8.51 7.32 -5.09
N PHE A 166 8.10 7.90 -3.94
CA PHE A 166 6.78 8.51 -3.81
C PHE A 166 6.59 9.73 -4.71
N ALA A 167 7.63 10.56 -4.86
CA ALA A 167 7.60 11.74 -5.73
C ALA A 167 7.34 11.35 -7.19
N GLU A 168 7.97 10.27 -7.66
CA GLU A 168 7.74 9.73 -9.00
C GLU A 168 6.31 9.17 -9.12
N ALA A 169 5.82 8.39 -8.16
CA ALA A 169 4.43 7.93 -8.20
C ALA A 169 3.43 9.10 -8.22
N MET A 170 3.71 10.19 -7.51
CA MET A 170 2.89 11.41 -7.60
C MET A 170 2.91 12.02 -9.00
N HIS A 171 4.02 11.95 -9.74
CA HIS A 171 4.13 12.48 -11.12
C HIS A 171 3.11 11.84 -12.06
N TYR A 172 2.98 10.52 -11.97
CA TYR A 172 2.00 9.77 -12.75
C TYR A 172 0.59 9.93 -12.18
N LEU A 173 0.42 9.75 -10.87
CA LEU A 173 -0.90 9.79 -10.25
C LEU A 173 -1.52 11.19 -10.23
N ALA A 174 -0.74 12.27 -10.37
CA ALA A 174 -1.26 13.63 -10.56
C ALA A 174 -1.88 13.82 -11.97
N ASP A 175 -1.46 13.04 -12.96
CA ASP A 175 -1.99 13.09 -14.31
C ASP A 175 -3.40 12.47 -14.36
N THR A 176 -4.38 13.26 -14.80
CA THR A 176 -5.77 12.79 -14.97
C THR A 176 -5.91 11.67 -15.99
N ARG A 177 -5.04 11.61 -17.01
CA ARG A 177 -5.02 10.56 -18.04
C ARG A 177 -4.60 9.24 -17.42
N PHE A 178 -3.53 9.25 -16.63
CA PHE A 178 -3.06 8.08 -15.88
C PHE A 178 -4.13 7.58 -14.89
N ARG A 179 -4.77 8.49 -14.13
CA ARG A 179 -5.87 8.10 -13.22
C ARG A 179 -7.10 7.56 -13.94
N LYS A 180 -7.40 8.02 -15.16
CA LYS A 180 -8.48 7.44 -15.98
C LYS A 180 -8.13 6.02 -16.39
N GLU A 181 -6.88 5.80 -16.77
CA GLU A 181 -6.38 4.48 -17.17
C GLU A 181 -6.34 3.49 -16.00
N LEU A 182 -5.86 3.91 -14.83
CA LEU A 182 -5.93 3.09 -13.61
C LEU A 182 -7.37 2.70 -13.26
N ARG A 183 -8.33 3.63 -13.42
CA ARG A 183 -9.75 3.32 -13.21
C ARG A 183 -10.30 2.36 -14.27
N ARG A 184 -9.82 2.43 -15.52
CA ARG A 184 -10.16 1.49 -16.58
C ARG A 184 -9.66 0.09 -16.22
N LEU A 185 -8.38 -0.03 -15.85
CA LEU A 185 -7.77 -1.28 -15.38
C LEU A 185 -8.59 -1.93 -14.27
N ILE A 186 -8.84 -1.20 -13.17
CA ILE A 186 -9.58 -1.73 -12.01
C ILE A 186 -11.00 -2.17 -12.41
N ARG A 187 -11.70 -1.40 -13.25
CA ARG A 187 -13.07 -1.73 -13.68
C ARG A 187 -13.11 -2.98 -14.56
N THR A 188 -12.17 -3.10 -15.49
CA THR A 188 -12.10 -4.20 -16.45
C THR A 188 -11.64 -5.48 -15.78
N GLU A 189 -10.50 -5.43 -15.08
CA GLU A 189 -9.90 -6.60 -14.46
C GLU A 189 -10.63 -7.03 -13.18
N ARG A 190 -11.29 -6.09 -12.49
CA ARG A 190 -11.92 -6.32 -11.18
C ARG A 190 -10.94 -6.99 -10.21
N ARG A 191 -9.74 -6.43 -10.13
CA ARG A 191 -8.65 -6.85 -9.24
C ARG A 191 -8.23 -5.68 -8.36
N GLU A 192 -7.67 -6.02 -7.20
CA GLU A 192 -7.03 -5.04 -6.32
C GLU A 192 -5.71 -4.57 -6.92
N VAL A 193 -5.28 -3.36 -6.55
CA VAL A 193 -4.07 -2.75 -7.08
C VAL A 193 -3.13 -2.38 -5.95
N THR A 194 -1.87 -2.77 -6.06
CA THR A 194 -0.80 -2.38 -5.13
C THR A 194 0.23 -1.51 -5.85
N LEU A 195 0.46 -0.32 -5.30
CA LEU A 195 1.63 0.49 -5.65
C LEU A 195 2.82 -0.04 -4.86
N VAL A 196 3.92 -0.41 -5.53
CA VAL A 196 5.16 -0.88 -4.88
C VAL A 196 6.29 0.09 -5.21
N PHE A 197 7.18 0.31 -4.25
CA PHE A 197 8.30 1.24 -4.37
C PHE A 197 9.63 0.50 -4.32
N ARG A 198 10.53 0.80 -5.26
CA ARG A 198 11.88 0.21 -5.31
C ARG A 198 12.78 0.75 -4.20
N GLU A 199 12.63 2.04 -3.88
CA GLU A 199 13.30 2.63 -2.73
C GLU A 199 12.80 2.00 -1.44
N ARG A 200 13.60 1.09 -0.88
CA ARG A 200 13.20 0.31 0.30
C ARG A 200 13.14 1.14 1.57
N ASN A 201 14.04 2.12 1.67
CA ASN A 201 14.11 3.06 2.80
C ASN A 201 13.18 4.22 2.50
N TYR A 202 12.40 4.68 3.48
CA TYR A 202 11.47 5.77 3.26
C TYR A 202 11.32 6.62 4.51
N ASP A 203 11.02 7.90 4.30
CA ASP A 203 10.55 8.75 5.38
C ASP A 203 9.09 8.41 5.73
N PRO A 204 8.78 8.06 7.00
CA PRO A 204 7.42 7.71 7.40
C PRO A 204 6.41 8.85 7.25
N ALA A 205 6.85 10.11 7.37
CA ALA A 205 5.95 11.25 7.21
C ALA A 205 5.62 11.48 5.74
N GLU A 206 6.61 11.39 4.86
CA GLU A 206 6.42 11.42 3.41
C GLU A 206 5.46 10.32 2.97
N PHE A 207 5.65 9.08 3.43
CA PHE A 207 4.77 7.98 3.07
C PHE A 207 3.32 8.21 3.56
N ALA A 208 3.16 8.80 4.76
CA ALA A 208 1.84 9.17 5.26
C ALA A 208 1.16 10.23 4.36
N TYR A 209 1.93 11.25 3.92
CA TYR A 209 1.43 12.26 2.99
C TYR A 209 1.11 11.68 1.62
N PHE A 210 1.95 10.78 1.10
CA PHE A 210 1.70 10.06 -0.15
C PHE A 210 0.40 9.26 -0.10
N SER A 211 0.16 8.51 0.97
CA SER A 211 -1.10 7.78 1.09
C SER A 211 -2.31 8.70 1.14
N ALA A 212 -2.23 9.82 1.85
CA ALA A 212 -3.30 10.81 1.87
C ALA A 212 -3.52 11.45 0.50
N PHE A 213 -2.46 11.66 -0.27
CA PHE A 213 -2.52 12.06 -1.68
C PHE A 213 -3.27 11.02 -2.52
N VAL A 214 -2.95 9.73 -2.42
CA VAL A 214 -3.66 8.65 -3.12
C VAL A 214 -5.15 8.68 -2.78
N MET A 215 -5.52 8.71 -1.50
CA MET A 215 -6.91 8.75 -1.02
C MET A 215 -7.67 10.05 -1.38
N SER A 216 -6.94 11.11 -1.74
CA SER A 216 -7.55 12.38 -2.19
C SER A 216 -7.75 12.42 -3.72
N HIS A 217 -7.04 11.56 -4.47
CA HIS A 217 -7.06 11.57 -5.92
C HIS A 217 -7.77 10.37 -6.54
N LEU A 218 -7.96 9.31 -5.76
CA LEU A 218 -8.70 8.11 -6.12
C LEU A 218 -9.91 7.95 -5.19
N PRO A 219 -11.04 7.40 -5.68
CA PRO A 219 -12.26 7.24 -4.88
C PRO A 219 -12.22 6.01 -3.96
N TRP A 220 -11.03 5.51 -3.64
CA TRP A 220 -10.82 4.24 -2.93
C TRP A 220 -9.93 4.46 -1.70
N PHE A 221 -10.05 3.54 -0.76
CA PHE A 221 -9.17 3.50 0.39
C PHE A 221 -7.77 3.04 -0.03
N ALA A 222 -6.74 3.54 0.67
CA ALA A 222 -5.37 3.09 0.47
C ALA A 222 -4.76 2.66 1.79
N ASN A 223 -4.33 1.39 1.87
CA ASN A 223 -3.60 0.88 3.02
C ASN A 223 -2.11 0.84 2.72
N VAL A 224 -1.30 1.52 3.52
CA VAL A 224 0.16 1.50 3.39
C VAL A 224 0.76 0.33 4.14
N ASN A 225 1.85 -0.24 3.66
CA ASN A 225 2.68 -1.22 4.35
C ASN A 225 4.14 -0.93 4.01
N GLY A 226 5.10 -1.32 4.85
CA GLY A 226 6.50 -1.06 4.53
C GLY A 226 7.52 -1.79 5.39
N ALA A 227 8.78 -1.71 4.96
CA ALA A 227 9.92 -2.41 5.55
C ALA A 227 10.50 -1.74 6.80
N GLY A 228 10.17 -0.46 6.99
CA GLY A 228 10.71 0.38 8.05
C GLY A 228 9.68 0.66 9.15
N ARG A 229 9.71 1.90 9.65
CA ARG A 229 8.77 2.35 10.68
C ARG A 229 7.34 2.29 10.17
N LYS A 230 6.41 2.06 11.11
CA LYS A 230 4.97 2.02 10.83
C LYS A 230 4.46 3.37 10.38
N VAL A 231 3.53 3.31 9.42
CA VAL A 231 2.87 4.46 8.83
C VAL A 231 1.38 4.21 8.91
N MET A 232 0.63 5.08 9.59
CA MET A 232 -0.82 4.94 9.78
C MET A 232 -1.23 3.51 10.18
N TRP A 233 -2.13 2.86 9.43
CA TRP A 233 -2.64 1.50 9.68
C TRP A 233 -1.69 0.40 9.22
N GLY A 234 -0.50 0.76 8.74
CA GLY A 234 0.31 -0.14 7.97
C GLY A 234 0.98 -1.25 8.75
N ASN A 235 1.11 -2.38 8.08
CA ASN A 235 1.80 -3.55 8.58
C ASN A 235 3.22 -3.66 7.97
N PRO A 236 4.09 -4.48 8.58
CA PRO A 236 5.37 -4.82 7.98
C PRO A 236 5.19 -5.42 6.58
N SER A 237 6.04 -5.02 5.64
CA SER A 237 6.13 -5.54 4.28
C SER A 237 7.60 -5.51 3.82
N PRO A 238 8.07 -6.39 2.94
CA PRO A 238 9.47 -6.37 2.47
C PRO A 238 9.89 -5.06 1.80
N TYR A 239 8.93 -4.39 1.16
CA TYR A 239 9.06 -3.10 0.48
C TYR A 239 7.90 -2.17 0.83
N PRO A 240 8.06 -0.84 0.68
CA PRO A 240 6.97 0.10 0.81
C PRO A 240 5.92 -0.22 -0.26
N ALA A 241 4.67 -0.29 0.18
CA ALA A 241 3.54 -0.63 -0.67
C ALA A 241 2.29 0.13 -0.26
N SER A 242 1.52 0.62 -1.22
CA SER A 242 0.21 1.22 -0.99
C SER A 242 -0.85 0.39 -1.71
N ASN A 243 -1.64 -0.37 -0.97
CA ASN A 243 -2.73 -1.18 -1.48
C ASN A 243 -3.96 -0.28 -1.69
N ILE A 244 -4.32 -0.03 -2.94
CA ILE A 244 -5.58 0.60 -3.31
C ILE A 244 -6.66 -0.48 -3.20
N ILE A 245 -7.48 -0.38 -2.16
CA ILE A 245 -8.54 -1.34 -1.86
C ILE A 245 -9.83 -0.83 -2.51
N ASN A 246 -10.28 -1.51 -3.56
CA ASN A 246 -11.44 -1.17 -4.38
C ASN A 246 -12.64 -2.12 -4.20
N GLY A 247 -12.48 -3.20 -3.43
CA GLY A 247 -13.55 -4.12 -3.02
C GLY A 247 -13.70 -5.35 -3.91
N ALA A 248 -12.90 -5.47 -4.97
CA ALA A 248 -12.85 -6.65 -5.85
C ALA A 248 -12.64 -7.96 -5.08
N TRP A 249 -11.87 -7.92 -3.99
CA TRP A 249 -11.60 -9.10 -3.16
C TRP A 249 -12.86 -9.75 -2.59
N VAL A 250 -13.95 -9.00 -2.38
CA VAL A 250 -15.17 -9.51 -1.72
C VAL A 250 -15.79 -10.67 -2.49
N ALA A 251 -15.81 -10.59 -3.83
CA ALA A 251 -16.38 -11.63 -4.67
C ALA A 251 -15.55 -12.92 -4.62
N ASP A 252 -14.22 -12.80 -4.66
CA ASP A 252 -13.32 -13.95 -4.61
C ASP A 252 -13.40 -14.64 -3.23
N ILE A 253 -13.42 -13.87 -2.14
CA ILE A 253 -13.56 -14.42 -0.78
C ILE A 253 -14.94 -15.04 -0.55
N SER A 254 -16.00 -14.45 -1.10
CA SER A 254 -17.33 -15.06 -1.05
C SER A 254 -17.36 -16.41 -1.77
N ARG A 255 -16.77 -16.52 -2.97
CA ARG A 255 -16.69 -17.79 -3.71
C ARG A 255 -15.90 -18.86 -2.95
N LEU A 256 -14.72 -18.50 -2.44
CA LEU A 256 -13.91 -19.40 -1.60
C LEU A 256 -14.71 -19.95 -0.41
N ARG A 257 -15.45 -19.09 0.28
CA ARG A 257 -16.27 -19.49 1.44
C ARG A 257 -17.35 -20.52 1.07
N HIS A 258 -17.84 -20.54 -0.16
CA HIS A 258 -18.81 -21.52 -0.65
C HIS A 258 -18.15 -22.72 -1.34
N GLY A 259 -16.85 -22.94 -1.15
CA GLY A 259 -16.13 -24.11 -1.66
C GLY A 259 -15.58 -23.96 -3.08
N ASP A 260 -15.75 -22.80 -3.72
CA ASP A 260 -15.22 -22.55 -5.06
C ASP A 260 -13.76 -22.04 -4.98
N ALA A 261 -12.84 -22.96 -4.75
CA ALA A 261 -11.40 -22.68 -4.71
C ALA A 261 -10.77 -22.56 -6.11
N ALA A 262 -11.36 -23.18 -7.13
CA ALA A 262 -10.78 -23.17 -8.47
C ALA A 262 -11.00 -21.82 -9.20
N SER A 263 -12.23 -21.28 -9.19
CA SER A 263 -12.56 -20.12 -10.02
C SER A 263 -12.08 -18.77 -9.47
N ILE A 264 -11.54 -18.77 -8.24
CA ILE A 264 -10.95 -17.60 -7.59
C ILE A 264 -9.50 -17.36 -8.03
N VAL A 265 -8.86 -18.34 -8.70
CA VAL A 265 -7.52 -18.18 -9.28
C VAL A 265 -7.66 -17.45 -10.61
N ARG A 266 -7.09 -16.23 -10.69
CA ARG A 266 -7.13 -15.43 -11.92
C ARG A 266 -5.89 -15.68 -12.78
N PRO A 267 -6.02 -15.64 -14.12
CA PRO A 267 -4.86 -15.68 -15.00
C PRO A 267 -4.00 -14.42 -14.84
N PRO A 268 -2.73 -14.44 -15.27
CA PRO A 268 -1.89 -13.26 -15.32
C PRO A 268 -2.50 -12.12 -16.15
N LEU A 269 -2.03 -10.91 -15.92
CA LEU A 269 -2.41 -9.77 -16.76
C LEU A 269 -1.87 -9.95 -18.18
N THR A 270 -2.70 -9.69 -19.18
CA THR A 270 -2.23 -9.67 -20.57
C THR A 270 -1.27 -8.48 -20.79
N PRO A 271 -0.04 -8.70 -21.25
CA PRO A 271 0.93 -7.63 -21.48
C PRO A 271 0.45 -6.61 -22.52
N GLY A 272 0.88 -5.36 -22.39
CA GLY A 272 0.66 -4.31 -23.40
C GLY A 272 -0.78 -3.75 -23.48
N LEU A 273 -1.71 -4.18 -22.62
CA LEU A 273 -3.10 -3.70 -22.69
C LEU A 273 -3.35 -2.35 -22.02
N TYR A 274 -2.52 -1.95 -21.07
CA TYR A 274 -2.76 -0.81 -20.20
C TYR A 274 -1.57 0.14 -20.21
N PHE A 275 -1.85 1.41 -19.96
CA PHE A 275 -0.85 2.45 -19.82
C PHE A 275 0.09 2.57 -21.04
N GLN A 276 -0.47 2.52 -22.24
CA GLN A 276 0.29 2.64 -23.50
C GLN A 276 0.58 4.09 -23.94
N GLY A 277 0.08 5.08 -23.19
CA GLY A 277 0.31 6.50 -23.50
C GLY A 277 1.46 7.12 -22.73
N ASP A 278 1.84 8.33 -23.14
CA ASP A 278 2.77 9.16 -22.38
C ASP A 278 2.04 9.83 -21.21
N TYR A 279 2.39 9.41 -20.00
CA TYR A 279 1.81 9.91 -18.77
C TYR A 279 2.83 10.67 -17.95
N GLY A 280 2.30 11.49 -17.04
CA GLY A 280 3.10 12.22 -16.09
C GLY A 280 2.93 13.71 -16.27
N VAL A 281 2.85 14.41 -15.14
CA VAL A 281 2.77 15.87 -15.12
C VAL A 281 3.66 16.43 -14.00
N PRO A 282 4.26 17.61 -14.19
CA PRO A 282 4.94 18.35 -13.13
C PRO A 282 4.17 18.27 -11.81
N THR A 283 4.81 17.72 -10.77
CA THR A 283 4.17 17.60 -9.46
C THR A 283 4.35 18.88 -8.66
N ARG A 284 3.33 19.17 -7.87
CA ARG A 284 3.48 20.01 -6.69
C ARG A 284 3.84 19.13 -5.50
N GLY A 285 4.49 19.70 -4.49
CA GLY A 285 4.56 19.05 -3.18
C GLY A 285 3.17 18.83 -2.57
N PHE A 286 3.11 18.11 -1.45
CA PHE A 286 1.86 17.77 -0.78
C PHE A 286 1.04 19.01 -0.37
N HIS A 287 -0.25 19.00 -0.73
CA HIS A 287 -1.25 20.01 -0.40
C HIS A 287 -1.46 20.08 1.12
N SER A 288 -1.89 21.23 1.62
CA SER A 288 -2.24 21.38 3.03
C SER A 288 -3.37 20.44 3.47
N LEU A 289 -4.33 20.16 2.58
CA LEU A 289 -5.41 19.21 2.84
C LEU A 289 -4.90 17.75 2.90
N GLU A 290 -3.96 17.36 2.04
CA GLU A 290 -3.31 16.04 2.09
C GLU A 290 -2.55 15.87 3.41
N ARG A 291 -1.77 16.88 3.80
CA ARG A 291 -1.06 16.89 5.08
C ARG A 291 -2.02 16.84 6.27
N LEU A 292 -3.12 17.58 6.21
CA LEU A 292 -4.14 17.58 7.27
C LEU A 292 -4.81 16.21 7.37
N HIS A 293 -5.15 15.62 6.23
CA HIS A 293 -5.73 14.30 6.16
C HIS A 293 -4.80 13.23 6.75
N ALA A 294 -3.52 13.22 6.34
CA ALA A 294 -2.51 12.34 6.91
C ALA A 294 -2.35 12.57 8.42
N PHE A 295 -2.29 13.83 8.87
CA PHE A 295 -2.21 14.19 10.29
C PHE A 295 -3.39 13.63 11.09
N LEU A 296 -4.62 13.77 10.60
CA LEU A 296 -5.82 13.29 11.29
C LEU A 296 -5.82 11.76 11.40
N ILE A 297 -5.56 11.05 10.30
CA ILE A 297 -5.47 9.57 10.32
C ILE A 297 -4.35 9.11 11.25
N ASN A 298 -3.16 9.69 11.09
CA ASN A 298 -2.01 9.28 11.87
C ASN A 298 -2.22 9.50 13.38
N ASN A 299 -2.77 10.64 13.79
CA ASN A 299 -3.09 10.88 15.20
C ASN A 299 -4.18 9.96 15.71
N TRP A 300 -5.19 9.67 14.90
CA TRP A 300 -6.23 8.72 15.30
C TRP A 300 -5.64 7.33 15.55
N VAL A 301 -4.77 6.84 14.67
CA VAL A 301 -4.03 5.59 14.87
C VAL A 301 -3.16 5.64 16.13
N ARG A 302 -2.37 6.70 16.30
CA ARG A 302 -1.48 6.86 17.46
C ARG A 302 -2.24 6.84 18.78
N ARG A 303 -3.41 7.47 18.85
CA ARG A 303 -4.28 7.47 20.03
C ARG A 303 -4.80 6.07 20.40
N ARG A 304 -4.85 5.14 19.45
CA ARG A 304 -5.18 3.73 19.74
C ARG A 304 -4.02 2.97 20.43
N GLY A 305 -2.83 3.56 20.54
CA GLY A 305 -1.68 2.99 21.22
C GLY A 305 -1.29 1.61 20.69
N PHE A 306 -1.10 0.64 21.59
CA PHE A 306 -0.76 -0.74 21.24
C PHE A 306 -1.79 -1.42 20.31
N ARG A 307 -3.06 -0.98 20.33
CA ARG A 307 -4.13 -1.48 19.45
C ARG A 307 -4.08 -0.90 18.02
N GLY A 308 -3.23 0.10 17.75
CA GLY A 308 -3.38 0.99 16.59
C GLY A 308 -3.11 0.40 15.20
N GLY A 309 -2.49 -0.76 15.08
CA GLY A 309 -2.12 -1.32 13.77
C GLY A 309 -3.15 -2.24 13.12
N LEU A 310 -4.13 -2.74 13.87
CA LEU A 310 -5.06 -3.75 13.39
C LEU A 310 -6.49 -3.35 13.75
N PHE A 311 -7.29 -3.05 12.74
CA PHE A 311 -8.69 -2.66 12.93
C PHE A 311 -9.53 -3.80 13.50
N PHE A 312 -9.22 -5.01 13.07
CA PHE A 312 -10.06 -6.21 13.26
C PHE A 312 -9.46 -7.22 14.22
N VAL A 313 -8.31 -6.89 14.82
CA VAL A 313 -7.55 -7.85 15.61
C VAL A 313 -7.02 -7.19 16.87
N ASP A 314 -7.30 -7.80 18.02
CA ASP A 314 -6.77 -7.33 19.29
C ASP A 314 -5.32 -7.78 19.45
N ARG A 315 -4.39 -6.87 19.14
CA ARG A 315 -2.95 -7.15 19.19
C ARG A 315 -2.46 -7.60 20.57
N ARG A 316 -3.18 -7.25 21.64
CA ARG A 316 -2.87 -7.69 23.02
C ARG A 316 -2.97 -9.21 23.17
N ARG A 317 -3.86 -9.85 22.40
CA ARG A 317 -4.05 -11.31 22.41
C ARG A 317 -2.99 -12.05 21.60
N ILE A 318 -2.31 -11.36 20.69
CA ILE A 318 -1.39 -11.97 19.72
C ILE A 318 0.07 -11.71 20.06
N GLU A 319 0.34 -10.56 20.68
CA GLU A 319 1.66 -10.18 21.15
C GLU A 319 1.60 -9.88 22.67
N PRO A 320 1.20 -10.85 23.52
CA PRO A 320 1.01 -10.62 24.95
C PRO A 320 2.29 -10.15 25.65
N GLU A 321 3.45 -10.72 25.29
CA GLU A 321 4.76 -10.33 25.84
C GLU A 321 5.11 -8.86 25.51
N ARG A 322 4.91 -8.46 24.25
CA ARG A 322 5.12 -7.05 23.85
C ARG A 322 4.12 -6.10 24.49
N TYR A 323 2.92 -6.59 24.79
CA TYR A 323 1.93 -5.80 25.50
C TYR A 323 2.31 -5.62 26.97
N GLN A 324 2.85 -6.66 27.63
CA GLN A 324 3.39 -6.55 28.98
C GLN A 324 4.56 -5.56 29.02
N GLN A 325 5.50 -5.65 28.06
CA GLN A 325 6.58 -4.67 27.93
C GLN A 325 6.03 -3.25 27.75
N TYR A 326 5.04 -3.08 26.87
CA TYR A 326 4.36 -1.78 26.68
C TYR A 326 3.75 -1.24 27.97
N GLN A 327 3.14 -2.10 28.80
CA GLN A 327 2.60 -1.69 30.10
C GLN A 327 3.69 -1.32 31.10
N GLN A 328 4.76 -2.11 31.18
CA GLN A 328 5.91 -1.89 32.08
C GLN A 328 6.61 -0.56 31.78
N THR A 329 6.80 -0.24 30.50
CA THR A 329 7.48 0.99 30.08
C THR A 329 6.51 2.17 29.99
N GLN A 330 5.24 1.99 30.33
CA GLN A 330 4.16 2.97 30.09
C GLN A 330 4.14 3.50 28.65
N GLY A 331 4.52 2.65 27.68
CA GLY A 331 4.62 2.99 26.27
C GLY A 331 5.86 3.78 25.85
N ALA A 332 6.84 4.03 26.75
CA ALA A 332 8.09 4.72 26.41
C ALA A 332 8.87 4.03 25.28
N ASP A 333 8.94 2.70 25.30
CA ASP A 333 9.65 1.90 24.27
C ASP A 333 8.77 1.60 23.03
N TRP A 334 7.54 2.10 22.99
CA TRP A 334 6.65 1.85 21.87
C TRP A 334 7.03 2.67 20.65
N THR A 335 7.62 1.98 19.67
CA THR A 335 7.81 2.50 18.31
C THR A 335 6.49 2.48 17.54
N GLY A 336 5.56 3.33 17.98
CA GLY A 336 4.33 3.65 17.25
C GLY A 336 4.60 4.47 15.99
N ASN A 337 3.53 5.01 15.40
CA ASN A 337 3.71 5.88 14.23
C ASN A 337 4.43 7.17 14.63
N LEU A 338 5.28 7.64 13.72
CA LEU A 338 5.93 8.95 13.82
C LEU A 338 4.86 10.05 13.99
N PRO A 339 5.00 10.98 14.96
CA PRO A 339 4.14 12.15 15.03
C PRO A 339 4.24 12.97 13.74
N LEU A 340 3.11 13.45 13.23
CA LEU A 340 3.09 14.39 12.11
C LEU A 340 2.82 15.79 12.62
N ASP A 341 3.48 16.77 12.02
CA ASP A 341 3.21 18.18 12.30
C ASP A 341 1.77 18.54 11.96
N ASN A 342 1.12 19.31 12.84
CA ASN A 342 -0.20 19.85 12.56
C ASN A 342 -0.08 20.98 11.52
N PRO A 343 -0.59 20.80 10.29
CA PRO A 343 -0.46 21.81 9.24
C PRO A 343 -1.24 23.10 9.53
N LEU A 344 -2.20 23.06 10.46
CA LEU A 344 -2.98 24.24 10.88
C LEU A 344 -2.21 25.12 11.87
N ARG A 345 -1.25 24.57 12.62
CA ARG A 345 -0.48 25.34 13.63
C ARG A 345 0.64 26.20 13.02
N ARG A 346 1.22 25.80 11.88
CA ARG A 346 2.31 26.56 11.21
C ARG A 346 1.90 27.97 10.73
N ARG A 347 0.60 28.29 10.64
CA ARG A 347 0.13 29.64 10.28
C ARG A 347 0.20 30.65 11.43
N TRP A 348 0.30 30.21 12.68
CA TRP A 348 0.23 31.12 13.84
C TRP A 348 1.60 31.70 14.24
N THR A 349 2.70 30.97 14.07
CA THR A 349 4.03 31.43 14.47
C THR A 349 4.61 32.50 13.54
N ARG A 350 4.21 32.56 12.27
CA ARG A 350 4.69 33.59 11.32
C ARG A 350 4.06 34.98 11.49
N ARG A 351 3.02 35.13 12.34
CA ARG A 351 2.33 36.41 12.57
C ARG A 351 2.80 37.16 13.81
N ARG A 352 3.72 36.58 14.60
CA ARG A 352 4.23 37.17 15.86
C ARG A 352 5.69 37.65 15.80
N SER A 353 6.36 37.52 14.66
CA SER A 353 7.80 37.80 14.53
C SER A 353 8.18 38.79 13.42
N ALA A 354 7.23 39.61 12.96
CA ALA A 354 7.59 40.84 12.25
C ALA A 354 7.46 42.02 13.23
N PRO A 355 8.55 42.68 13.64
CA PRO A 355 8.46 44.01 14.23
C PRO A 355 7.76 44.91 13.21
N ARG A 356 6.75 45.67 13.65
CA ARG A 356 6.26 46.78 12.83
C ARG A 356 7.36 47.85 12.77
N PRO A 357 7.65 48.43 11.59
CA PRO A 357 8.50 49.61 11.50
C PRO A 357 7.92 50.78 12.28
#